data_AF-A0AA48KBU6-F1
#
_entry.id   AF-A0AA48KBU6-F1
#
_cell.length_a   1.000
_cell.length_b   1.000
_cell.length_c   1.000
_cell.angle_alpha   90.00
_cell.angle_beta   90.00
_cell.angle_gamma   90.00
#
_symmetry.space_group_name_H-M   'P 1'
#
loop_
_entity.id
_entity.type
_entity.pdbx_description
1 polymer ?
#
loop_
_entity_poly.entity_id
_entity_poly.type
_entity_poly.pdbx_seq_one_letter_code
_entity_poly.pdbx_strand_id
1 'polypeptide(L)'
;MDHLFDPEDYTQAIPKKEDPFPPGYFKGKPRPDRDNEDIKRLVVEECMEDVLEWFNEEKDEEEQEEIREQLLDVLDDFSDGYEMAKTLEDRHFWDANSSLVELLDGVSSHEVHGKAVLAWIRDNDVKPKLAVGAQVKVKKWSHDKDTLDGEIIKISEDGRYTVFIPSQGHVRSGCGTHGQIFDWEEVEALNPAA
;
A
#
# COMPACT_ATOMS: atom_id res chain seq x y z
N MET A 1 -45.23 -4.74 30.76
CA MET A 1 -43.89 -4.35 31.23
C MET A 1 -43.04 -4.30 29.99
N ASP A 2 -43.10 -3.16 29.32
CA ASP A 2 -42.35 -2.90 28.09
C ASP A 2 -40.92 -2.57 28.49
N HIS A 3 -39.99 -3.47 28.20
CA HIS A 3 -38.57 -3.13 28.21
C HIS A 3 -38.32 -2.30 26.96
N LEU A 4 -38.35 -0.98 27.15
CA LEU A 4 -37.85 0.00 26.19
C LEU A 4 -36.39 -0.33 25.90
N PHE A 5 -36.15 -0.81 24.69
CA PHE A 5 -34.83 -0.93 24.08
C PHE A 5 -34.34 0.49 23.81
N ASP A 6 -33.31 0.94 24.53
CA ASP A 6 -32.74 2.28 24.38
C ASP A 6 -31.83 2.30 23.14
N PRO A 7 -32.15 3.04 22.06
CA PRO A 7 -31.36 3.05 20.83
C PRO A 7 -30.00 3.74 20.96
N GLU A 8 -29.70 4.37 22.11
CA GLU A 8 -28.47 5.17 22.30
C GLU A 8 -27.26 4.34 22.78
N ASP A 9 -27.43 3.06 23.13
CA ASP A 9 -26.36 2.19 23.66
C ASP A 9 -25.34 1.69 22.59
N TYR A 10 -25.51 2.07 21.32
CA TYR A 10 -24.65 1.65 20.20
C TYR A 10 -23.54 2.65 19.82
N THR A 11 -23.20 3.61 20.70
CA THR A 11 -22.10 4.54 20.44
C THR A 11 -20.93 4.36 21.41
N GLN A 12 -20.61 3.11 21.76
CA GLN A 12 -19.24 2.83 22.18
C GLN A 12 -18.36 3.03 20.94
N ALA A 13 -17.67 4.19 20.91
CA ALA A 13 -16.65 4.46 19.93
C ALA A 13 -15.70 3.27 19.90
N ILE A 14 -15.73 2.50 18.81
CA ILE A 14 -14.71 1.51 18.51
C ILE A 14 -13.37 2.22 18.72
N PRO A 15 -12.50 1.75 19.63
CA PRO A 15 -11.22 2.38 19.85
C PRO A 15 -10.53 2.45 18.50
N LYS A 16 -10.25 3.67 18.01
CA LYS A 16 -9.50 3.85 16.78
C LYS A 16 -8.17 3.15 17.00
N LYS A 17 -7.88 2.08 16.24
CA LYS A 17 -6.52 1.51 16.15
C LYS A 17 -5.57 2.71 16.00
N GLU A 18 -4.56 2.81 16.87
CA GLU A 18 -3.62 3.93 16.86
C GLU A 18 -3.03 4.11 15.45
N ASP A 19 -2.73 5.36 15.04
CA ASP A 19 -2.10 5.61 13.74
C ASP A 19 -0.80 4.78 13.68
N PRO A 20 -0.70 3.79 12.77
CA PRO A 20 0.42 2.88 12.76
C PRO A 20 1.73 3.60 12.39
N PHE A 21 1.64 4.80 11.83
CA PHE A 21 2.79 5.66 11.53
C PHE A 21 2.64 7.01 12.25
N PRO A 22 2.98 7.08 13.56
CA PRO A 22 2.83 8.30 14.34
C PRO A 22 3.64 9.47 13.76
N PRO A 23 3.29 10.73 14.07
CA PRO A 23 4.00 11.90 13.55
C PRO A 23 5.52 11.83 13.77
N GLY A 24 6.27 11.94 12.67
CA GLY A 24 7.73 11.89 12.66
C GLY A 24 8.34 10.50 12.45
N TYR A 25 7.54 9.43 12.33
CA TYR A 25 8.01 8.06 12.08
C TYR A 25 8.95 7.97 10.87
N PHE A 26 8.64 8.72 9.81
CA PHE A 26 9.37 8.71 8.55
C PHE A 26 10.35 9.87 8.39
N LYS A 27 10.55 10.69 9.42
CA LYS A 27 11.38 11.90 9.31
C LYS A 27 12.83 11.54 8.95
N GLY A 28 13.30 12.05 7.81
CA GLY A 28 14.65 11.79 7.30
C GLY A 28 14.85 10.41 6.68
N LYS A 29 13.80 9.59 6.57
CA LYS A 29 13.82 8.30 5.88
C LYS A 29 13.55 8.49 4.37
N PRO A 30 14.04 7.59 3.49
CA PRO A 30 13.63 7.57 2.09
C PRO A 30 12.13 7.26 1.95
N ARG A 31 11.58 7.49 0.77
CA ARG A 31 10.20 7.10 0.45
C ARG A 31 10.04 5.59 0.69
N PRO A 32 9.02 5.17 1.46
CA PRO A 32 8.81 3.76 1.73
C PRO A 32 8.49 3.02 0.42
N ASP A 33 9.21 1.94 0.16
CA ASP A 33 8.86 0.95 -0.85
C ASP A 33 7.93 -0.12 -0.24
N ARG A 34 7.36 -0.99 -1.09
CA ARG A 34 6.49 -2.08 -0.63
C ARG A 34 7.28 -3.19 0.08
N ASP A 35 8.58 -3.26 -0.14
CA ASP A 35 9.46 -4.29 0.41
C ASP A 35 9.97 -3.95 1.83
N ASN A 36 9.65 -2.75 2.32
CA ASN A 36 10.01 -2.25 3.64
C ASN A 36 9.46 -3.17 4.74
N GLU A 37 10.33 -3.65 5.63
CA GLU A 37 9.97 -4.58 6.70
C GLU A 37 8.89 -4.03 7.65
N ASP A 38 8.91 -2.73 7.96
CA ASP A 38 7.90 -2.12 8.84
C ASP A 38 6.50 -2.18 8.20
N ILE A 39 6.43 -2.04 6.88
CA ILE A 39 5.18 -2.14 6.12
C ILE A 39 4.69 -3.59 6.11
N LYS A 40 5.58 -4.55 5.82
CA LYS A 40 5.22 -5.98 5.82
C LYS A 40 4.70 -6.44 7.19
N ARG A 41 5.40 -6.05 8.26
CA ARG A 41 4.96 -6.31 9.64
C ARG A 41 3.57 -5.73 9.89
N LEU A 42 3.34 -4.49 9.49
CA LEU A 42 2.02 -3.88 9.68
C LEU A 42 0.91 -4.56 8.86
N VAL A 43 1.21 -5.04 7.64
CA VAL A 43 0.25 -5.83 6.84
C VAL A 43 -0.15 -7.10 7.58
N VAL A 44 0.83 -7.80 8.17
CA VAL A 44 0.56 -8.98 9.00
C VAL A 44 -0.25 -8.61 10.24
N GLU A 45 0.13 -7.56 10.98
CA GLU A 45 -0.62 -7.10 12.15
C GLU A 45 -2.06 -6.71 11.82
N GLU A 46 -2.34 -6.20 10.62
CA GLU A 46 -3.71 -5.86 10.21
C GLU A 46 -4.61 -7.10 10.07
N CYS A 47 -4.06 -8.28 9.76
CA CYS A 47 -4.82 -9.53 9.61
C CYS A 47 -4.68 -10.52 10.77
N MET A 48 -3.78 -10.28 11.73
CA MET A 48 -3.54 -11.19 12.85
C MET A 48 -4.81 -11.53 13.63
N GLU A 49 -5.68 -10.55 13.89
CA GLU A 49 -6.93 -10.77 14.63
C GLU A 49 -7.83 -11.81 13.93
N ASP A 50 -8.03 -11.65 12.62
CA ASP A 50 -8.83 -12.56 11.81
C ASP A 50 -8.17 -13.94 11.68
N VAL A 51 -6.84 -13.99 11.56
CA VAL A 51 -6.08 -15.25 11.48
C VAL A 51 -6.17 -16.04 12.80
N LEU A 52 -6.05 -15.37 13.94
CA LEU A 52 -6.18 -16.01 15.24
C LEU A 52 -7.62 -16.49 15.48
N GLU A 53 -8.62 -15.73 15.05
CA GLU A 53 -10.02 -16.18 15.04
C GLU A 53 -10.21 -17.41 14.15
N TRP A 54 -9.57 -17.47 12.98
CA TRP A 54 -9.62 -18.61 12.07
C TRP A 54 -9.01 -19.89 12.69
N PHE A 55 -7.91 -19.78 13.42
CA PHE A 55 -7.35 -20.92 14.18
C PHE A 55 -8.36 -21.45 15.21
N ASN A 56 -9.27 -20.61 15.71
CA ASN A 56 -10.35 -20.95 16.65
C ASN A 56 -9.83 -21.66 17.92
N GLU A 57 -8.62 -21.28 18.34
CA GLU A 57 -7.91 -21.77 19.52
C GLU A 57 -7.16 -20.61 20.16
N GLU A 58 -7.06 -20.60 21.49
CA GLU A 58 -6.20 -19.64 22.17
C GLU A 58 -4.74 -19.96 21.85
N LYS A 59 -4.03 -18.97 21.31
CA LYS A 59 -2.59 -19.03 21.04
C LYS A 59 -1.85 -18.21 22.08
N ASP A 60 -0.82 -18.78 22.67
CA ASP A 60 0.07 -18.02 23.56
C ASP A 60 0.96 -17.03 22.79
N GLU A 61 1.74 -16.24 23.52
CA GLU A 61 2.58 -15.19 22.90
C GLU A 61 3.66 -15.77 21.96
N GLU A 62 4.17 -16.98 22.26
CA GLU A 62 5.21 -17.63 21.44
C GLU A 62 4.58 -18.16 20.14
N GLU A 63 3.42 -18.81 20.24
CA GLU A 63 2.67 -19.28 19.06
C GLU A 63 2.21 -18.12 18.18
N GLN A 64 1.77 -16.99 18.76
CA GLN A 64 1.38 -15.82 17.98
C GLN A 64 2.57 -15.20 17.23
N GLU A 65 3.76 -15.16 17.85
CA GLU A 65 4.96 -14.67 17.17
C GLU A 65 5.38 -15.60 16.04
N GLU A 66 5.28 -16.92 16.23
CA GLU A 66 5.53 -17.89 15.17
C GLU A 66 4.57 -17.68 13.99
N ILE A 67 3.27 -17.48 14.25
CA ILE A 67 2.28 -17.18 13.21
C ILE A 67 2.66 -15.90 12.43
N ARG A 68 3.10 -14.84 13.12
CA ARG A 68 3.55 -13.59 12.46
C ARG A 68 4.73 -13.86 11.52
N GLU A 69 5.73 -14.60 11.99
CA GLU A 69 6.91 -14.93 11.18
C GLU A 69 6.53 -15.74 9.93
N GLN A 70 5.61 -16.69 10.06
CA GLN A 70 5.12 -17.50 8.95
C GLN A 70 4.32 -16.68 7.93
N LEU A 71 3.47 -15.75 8.40
CA LEU A 71 2.75 -14.83 7.53
C LEU A 71 3.68 -13.85 6.81
N LEU A 72 4.73 -13.37 7.48
CA LEU A 72 5.76 -12.53 6.88
C LEU A 72 6.53 -13.27 5.78
N ASP A 73 6.88 -14.55 6.00
CA ASP A 73 7.58 -15.38 5.01
C ASP A 73 6.79 -15.53 3.70
N VAL A 74 5.47 -15.67 3.78
CA VAL A 74 4.63 -15.88 2.58
C VAL A 74 4.17 -14.58 1.91
N LEU A 75 4.27 -13.43 2.58
CA LEU A 75 3.85 -12.14 2.03
C LEU A 75 4.74 -11.68 0.86
N ASP A 76 6.00 -12.10 0.83
CA ASP A 76 6.98 -11.69 -0.18
C ASP A 76 6.83 -12.41 -1.51
N ASP A 77 6.28 -13.62 -1.48
CA ASP A 77 6.34 -14.52 -2.62
C ASP A 77 5.14 -14.34 -3.59
N PHE A 78 4.02 -13.73 -3.17
CA PHE A 78 2.75 -13.90 -3.90
C PHE A 78 1.81 -12.69 -3.96
N SER A 79 0.91 -12.75 -4.94
CA SER A 79 -0.02 -11.66 -5.28
C SER A 79 -1.49 -11.91 -4.90
N ASP A 80 -1.83 -13.13 -4.47
CA ASP A 80 -3.20 -13.50 -4.09
C ASP A 80 -3.27 -14.45 -2.87
N GLY A 81 -4.43 -14.49 -2.23
CA GLY A 81 -4.64 -15.27 -1.00
C GLY A 81 -4.51 -16.79 -1.18
N TYR A 82 -4.71 -17.31 -2.40
CA TYR A 82 -4.57 -18.73 -2.68
C TYR A 82 -3.11 -19.17 -2.65
N GLU A 83 -2.23 -18.42 -3.30
CA GLU A 83 -0.80 -18.71 -3.31
C GLU A 83 -0.19 -18.59 -1.91
N MET A 84 -0.62 -17.59 -1.12
CA MET A 84 -0.24 -17.46 0.29
C MET A 84 -0.68 -18.68 1.11
N ALA A 85 -1.97 -19.05 1.05
CA ALA A 85 -2.52 -20.19 1.79
C ALA A 85 -1.80 -21.50 1.43
N LYS A 86 -1.54 -21.72 0.14
CA LYS A 86 -0.82 -22.90 -0.34
C LYS A 86 0.62 -22.95 0.19
N THR A 87 1.28 -21.80 0.30
CA THR A 87 2.66 -21.75 0.81
C THR A 87 2.71 -21.98 2.32
N LEU A 88 1.71 -21.49 3.05
CA LEU A 88 1.52 -21.82 4.47
C LEU A 88 1.28 -23.33 4.67
N GLU A 89 0.50 -23.98 3.81
CA GLU A 89 0.33 -25.45 3.81
C GLU A 89 1.66 -26.17 3.52
N ASP A 90 2.36 -25.78 2.45
CA ASP A 90 3.57 -26.47 1.96
C ASP A 90 4.79 -26.29 2.88
N ARG A 91 4.98 -25.11 3.48
CA ARG A 91 6.18 -24.77 4.28
C ARG A 91 5.96 -24.84 5.77
N HIS A 92 4.76 -24.45 6.22
CA HIS A 92 4.44 -24.26 7.64
C HIS A 92 3.37 -25.26 8.14
N PHE A 93 2.90 -26.16 7.27
CA PHE A 93 1.96 -27.24 7.58
C PHE A 93 0.61 -26.77 8.12
N TRP A 94 0.14 -25.60 7.67
CA TRP A 94 -1.20 -25.11 7.99
C TRP A 94 -2.27 -25.97 7.32
N ASP A 95 -3.40 -26.18 7.99
CA ASP A 95 -4.58 -26.85 7.41
C ASP A 95 -5.40 -25.86 6.56
N ALA A 96 -4.77 -25.40 5.48
CA ALA A 96 -5.32 -24.36 4.61
C ALA A 96 -6.65 -24.80 3.99
N ASN A 97 -7.66 -23.95 4.11
CA ASN A 97 -9.00 -24.17 3.55
C ASN A 97 -9.50 -22.92 2.82
N SER A 98 -10.67 -23.01 2.19
CA SER A 98 -11.23 -21.88 1.43
C SER A 98 -11.48 -20.64 2.29
N SER A 99 -11.72 -20.79 3.60
CA SER A 99 -11.91 -19.65 4.50
C SER A 99 -10.59 -18.91 4.74
N LEU A 100 -9.48 -19.64 4.88
CA LEU A 100 -8.15 -19.03 4.96
C LEU A 100 -7.78 -18.29 3.66
N VAL A 101 -8.10 -18.88 2.51
CA VAL A 101 -7.85 -18.25 1.20
C VAL A 101 -8.58 -16.91 1.10
N GLU A 102 -9.87 -16.87 1.44
CA GLU A 102 -10.68 -15.64 1.40
C GLU A 102 -10.16 -14.58 2.39
N LEU A 103 -9.71 -15.00 3.58
CA LEU A 103 -9.11 -14.11 4.57
C LEU A 103 -7.83 -13.48 4.02
N LEU A 104 -6.90 -14.30 3.49
CA LEU A 104 -5.62 -13.84 2.98
C LEU A 104 -5.77 -12.97 1.71
N ASP A 105 -6.81 -13.19 0.91
CA ASP A 105 -7.11 -12.35 -0.26
C ASP A 105 -7.53 -10.93 0.14
N GLY A 106 -8.05 -10.75 1.36
CA GLY A 106 -8.34 -9.45 1.94
C GLY A 106 -7.10 -8.67 2.40
N VAL A 107 -5.94 -9.31 2.51
CA VAL A 107 -4.70 -8.71 3.02
C VAL A 107 -4.05 -7.82 1.95
N SER A 108 -4.27 -6.51 2.05
CA SER A 108 -3.81 -5.56 1.03
C SER A 108 -2.54 -4.81 1.44
N SER A 109 -1.39 -5.31 0.96
CA SER A 109 -0.12 -4.55 1.07
C SER A 109 -0.15 -3.20 0.36
N HIS A 110 -1.05 -3.00 -0.61
CA HIS A 110 -1.21 -1.74 -1.31
C HIS A 110 -1.79 -0.64 -0.41
N GLU A 111 -2.79 -0.96 0.41
CA GLU A 111 -3.42 0.00 1.30
C GLU A 111 -2.46 0.44 2.40
N VAL A 112 -1.74 -0.50 3.01
CA VAL A 112 -0.74 -0.22 4.05
C VAL A 112 0.41 0.62 3.48
N HIS A 113 0.92 0.26 2.30
CA HIS A 113 1.95 1.05 1.61
C HIS A 113 1.45 2.47 1.32
N GLY A 114 0.21 2.63 0.87
CA GLY A 114 -0.41 3.95 0.66
C GLY A 114 -0.44 4.80 1.93
N LYS A 115 -0.85 4.22 3.06
CA LYS A 115 -0.83 4.89 4.38
C LYS A 115 0.60 5.31 4.76
N ALA A 116 1.58 4.42 4.58
CA ALA A 116 2.98 4.69 4.87
C ALA A 116 3.54 5.84 4.02
N VAL A 117 3.21 5.87 2.72
CA VAL A 117 3.59 6.95 1.81
C VAL A 117 2.99 8.29 2.25
N LEU A 118 1.72 8.34 2.63
CA LEU A 118 1.09 9.57 3.11
C LEU A 118 1.72 10.07 4.41
N ALA A 119 2.03 9.16 5.35
CA ALA A 119 2.76 9.49 6.57
C ALA A 119 4.17 10.02 6.25
N TRP A 120 4.87 9.42 5.28
CA TRP A 120 6.17 9.89 4.83
C TRP A 120 6.11 11.30 4.22
N ILE A 121 5.10 11.58 3.39
CA ILE A 121 4.86 12.92 2.80
C ILE A 121 4.65 13.95 3.92
N ARG A 122 3.79 13.63 4.90
CA ARG A 122 3.51 14.47 6.08
C ARG A 122 4.79 14.76 6.87
N ASP A 123 5.57 13.73 7.19
CA ASP A 123 6.71 13.83 8.10
C ASP A 123 7.92 14.54 7.48
N ASN A 124 8.03 14.54 6.15
CA ASN A 124 9.13 15.15 5.40
C ASN A 124 8.72 16.43 4.63
N ASP A 125 7.49 16.90 4.78
CA ASP A 125 6.92 18.07 4.08
C ASP A 125 7.12 18.00 2.55
N VAL A 126 6.93 16.80 1.99
CA VAL A 126 7.13 16.56 0.55
C VAL A 126 5.98 17.19 -0.22
N LYS A 127 6.31 17.92 -1.30
CA LYS A 127 5.33 18.67 -2.10
C LYS A 127 5.58 18.48 -3.58
N PRO A 128 4.52 18.53 -4.42
CA PRO A 128 4.69 18.54 -5.85
C PRO A 128 5.42 19.82 -6.27
N LYS A 129 6.55 19.67 -6.94
CA LYS A 129 7.35 20.79 -7.47
C LYS A 129 6.81 21.37 -8.78
N LEU A 130 5.94 20.63 -9.47
CA LEU A 130 5.47 20.95 -10.81
C LEU A 130 3.93 20.94 -10.84
N ALA A 131 3.35 21.77 -11.69
CA ALA A 131 1.91 21.89 -11.85
C ALA A 131 1.38 21.02 -13.00
N VAL A 132 0.07 20.77 -13.00
CA VAL A 132 -0.64 20.21 -14.18
C VAL A 132 -0.39 21.12 -15.39
N GLY A 133 -0.11 20.51 -16.55
CA GLY A 133 0.27 21.17 -17.79
C GLY A 133 1.77 21.39 -17.96
N ALA A 134 2.59 21.18 -16.92
CA ALA A 134 4.04 21.31 -17.02
C ALA A 134 4.62 20.25 -17.97
N GLN A 135 5.53 20.69 -18.85
CA GLN A 135 6.29 19.82 -19.74
C GLN A 135 7.49 19.26 -18.99
N VAL A 136 7.67 17.94 -19.07
CA VAL A 136 8.63 17.19 -18.25
C VAL A 136 9.44 16.21 -19.09
N LYS A 137 10.60 15.84 -18.56
CA LYS A 137 11.35 14.66 -18.99
C LYS A 137 11.26 13.59 -17.93
N VAL A 138 10.87 12.39 -18.34
CA VAL A 138 10.80 11.22 -17.46
C VAL A 138 11.70 10.12 -17.97
N LYS A 139 12.28 9.35 -17.05
CA LYS A 139 13.12 8.20 -17.41
C LYS A 139 12.24 7.06 -17.92
N LYS A 140 12.68 6.40 -18.98
CA LYS A 140 12.07 5.14 -19.41
C LYS A 140 12.40 4.04 -18.40
N TRP A 141 11.48 3.10 -18.19
CA TRP A 141 11.69 1.93 -17.33
C TRP A 141 12.70 0.90 -17.89
N SER A 142 13.16 1.05 -19.13
CA SER A 142 14.17 0.17 -19.73
C SER A 142 15.57 0.49 -19.23
N HIS A 143 16.50 -0.47 -19.34
CA HIS A 143 17.94 -0.27 -19.07
C HIS A 143 18.59 0.84 -19.92
N ASP A 144 17.94 1.27 -21.00
CA ASP A 144 18.38 2.44 -21.77
C ASP A 144 18.12 3.75 -21.01
N LYS A 145 19.12 4.64 -21.01
CA LYS A 145 19.07 5.97 -20.37
C LYS A 145 18.18 6.98 -21.12
N ASP A 146 17.29 6.51 -21.98
CA ASP A 146 16.44 7.36 -22.79
C ASP A 146 15.39 8.06 -21.91
N THR A 147 15.24 9.37 -22.12
CA THR A 147 14.19 10.17 -21.52
C THR A 147 13.03 10.36 -22.49
N LEU A 148 11.81 10.37 -21.97
CA LEU A 148 10.60 10.65 -22.72
C LEU A 148 10.07 12.02 -22.34
N ASP A 149 9.71 12.80 -23.35
CA ASP A 149 9.04 14.08 -23.16
C ASP A 149 7.54 13.83 -22.91
N GLY A 150 6.99 14.50 -21.91
CA GLY A 150 5.58 14.36 -21.54
C GLY A 150 5.01 15.61 -20.85
N GLU A 151 3.73 15.52 -20.50
CA GLU A 151 2.98 16.58 -19.81
C GLU A 151 2.33 16.02 -18.54
N ILE A 152 2.47 16.72 -17.42
CA ILE A 152 1.73 16.35 -16.20
C ILE A 152 0.24 16.61 -16.42
N ILE A 153 -0.59 15.57 -16.35
CA ILE A 153 -2.05 15.67 -16.50
C ILE A 153 -2.81 15.52 -15.18
N LYS A 154 -2.17 14.96 -14.14
CA LYS A 154 -2.74 14.81 -12.80
C LYS A 154 -1.65 14.84 -11.74
N ILE A 155 -1.99 15.41 -10.58
CA ILE A 155 -1.20 15.34 -9.34
C ILE A 155 -2.07 14.61 -8.33
N SER A 156 -1.54 13.55 -7.73
CA SER A 156 -2.22 12.74 -6.72
C SER A 156 -1.63 13.01 -5.33
N GLU A 157 -2.46 12.98 -4.29
CA GLU A 157 -2.06 13.29 -2.91
C GLU A 157 -1.04 12.30 -2.32
N ASP A 158 -0.94 11.11 -2.90
CA ASP A 158 0.01 10.04 -2.57
C ASP A 158 1.43 10.27 -3.10
N GLY A 159 1.76 11.50 -3.50
CA GLY A 159 3.11 11.84 -3.92
C GLY A 159 3.42 11.50 -5.38
N ARG A 160 2.41 11.34 -6.24
CA ARG A 160 2.60 10.90 -7.62
C ARG A 160 2.07 11.88 -8.66
N TYR A 161 2.72 11.91 -9.82
CA TYR A 161 2.25 12.54 -11.05
C TYR A 161 1.70 11.49 -12.01
N THR A 162 0.66 11.84 -12.76
CA THR A 162 0.33 11.14 -14.00
C THR A 162 0.83 11.97 -15.17
N VAL A 163 1.69 11.39 -15.99
CA VAL A 163 2.33 12.04 -17.13
C VAL A 163 1.79 11.46 -18.43
N PHE A 164 1.23 12.33 -19.27
CA PHE A 164 0.85 12.00 -20.64
C PHE A 164 2.09 12.00 -21.53
N ILE A 165 2.38 10.85 -22.14
CA ILE A 165 3.56 10.64 -23.00
C ILE A 165 3.06 10.19 -24.39
N PRO A 166 2.95 11.10 -25.37
CA PRO A 166 2.39 10.78 -26.68
C PRO A 166 3.17 9.69 -27.43
N SER A 167 4.49 9.68 -27.27
CA SER A 167 5.38 8.72 -27.95
C SER A 167 5.17 7.26 -27.50
N GLN A 168 4.51 7.04 -26.36
CA GLN A 168 4.10 5.73 -25.88
C GLN A 168 2.66 5.35 -26.29
N GLY A 169 1.99 6.16 -27.11
CA GLY A 169 0.62 5.89 -27.57
C GLY A 169 -0.46 6.23 -26.56
N HIS A 170 -0.15 7.06 -25.56
CA HIS A 170 -1.17 7.54 -24.62
C HIS A 170 -2.27 8.33 -25.35
N VAL A 171 -3.51 8.16 -24.89
CA VAL A 171 -4.69 8.84 -25.44
C VAL A 171 -5.21 9.90 -24.48
N ARG A 172 -5.69 11.03 -25.00
CA ARG A 172 -6.32 12.08 -24.16
C ARG A 172 -7.79 11.81 -23.86
N SER A 173 -8.44 10.96 -24.64
CA SER A 173 -9.87 10.67 -24.54
C SER A 173 -10.20 9.31 -25.15
N GLY A 174 -11.31 8.71 -24.73
CA GLY A 174 -11.77 7.41 -25.22
C GLY A 174 -11.10 6.25 -24.51
N CYS A 175 -11.16 5.06 -25.10
CA CYS A 175 -10.56 3.85 -24.52
C CYS A 175 -9.05 3.83 -24.78
N GLY A 176 -8.24 3.75 -23.72
CA GLY A 176 -6.79 3.55 -23.80
C GLY A 176 -6.08 4.05 -22.53
N THR A 177 -4.76 3.88 -22.48
CA THR A 177 -3.93 4.38 -21.38
C THR A 177 -3.77 5.89 -21.51
N HIS A 178 -4.08 6.64 -20.46
CA HIS A 178 -4.05 8.10 -20.48
C HIS A 178 -2.70 8.70 -20.04
N GLY A 179 -1.87 7.92 -19.37
CA GLY A 179 -0.56 8.35 -18.92
C GLY A 179 0.12 7.30 -18.06
N GLN A 180 1.35 7.58 -17.69
CA GLN A 180 2.17 6.77 -16.81
C GLN A 180 2.36 7.49 -15.46
N ILE A 181 2.48 6.72 -14.38
CA ILE A 181 2.63 7.24 -13.02
C ILE A 181 4.12 7.34 -12.66
N PHE A 182 4.51 8.46 -12.05
CA PHE A 182 5.86 8.72 -11.54
C PHE A 182 5.79 9.36 -10.16
N ASP A 183 6.75 9.08 -9.28
CA ASP A 183 6.84 9.76 -7.99
C ASP A 183 7.28 11.24 -8.18
N TRP A 184 6.83 12.13 -7.30
CA TRP A 184 7.05 13.58 -7.46
C TRP A 184 8.53 13.95 -7.57
N GLU A 185 9.39 13.25 -6.83
CA GLU A 185 10.84 13.47 -6.77
C GLU A 185 11.60 12.98 -8.01
N GLU A 186 10.99 12.14 -8.86
CA GLU A 186 11.64 11.54 -10.02
C GLU A 186 11.45 12.33 -11.31
N VAL A 187 10.55 13.34 -11.29
CA VAL A 187 10.16 14.09 -12.48
C VAL A 187 10.88 15.44 -12.54
N GLU A 188 11.58 15.68 -13.65
CA GLU A 188 12.30 16.93 -13.91
C GLU A 188 11.59 17.77 -14.99
N ALA A 189 11.60 19.09 -14.83
CA ALA A 189 11.05 20.01 -15.82
C ALA A 189 11.88 19.98 -17.11
N LEU A 190 11.20 19.90 -18.26
CA LEU A 190 11.85 19.94 -19.58
C LEU A 190 12.56 21.28 -19.83
N ASN A 191 12.00 22.37 -19.28
CA ASN A 191 12.59 23.70 -19.26
C ASN A 191 12.52 24.23 -17.83
N PRO A 192 13.55 24.08 -16.99
CA PRO A 192 13.60 24.84 -15.74
C PRO A 192 13.57 26.32 -16.14
N ALA A 193 12.57 27.07 -15.65
CA ALA A 193 12.51 28.51 -15.91
C ALA A 193 13.87 29.14 -15.54
N ALA A 194 14.43 29.90 -16.49
CA ALA A 194 15.67 30.66 -16.32
C ALA A 194 15.51 31.77 -15.27
#